data_AF-A0A7K6AP39-F1
#
_entry.id   AF-A0A7K6AP39-F1
#
_cell.length_a   1.000
_cell.length_b   1.000
_cell.length_c   1.000
_cell.angle_alpha   90.00
_cell.angle_beta   90.00
_cell.angle_gamma   90.00
#
_symmetry.space_group_name_H-M   'P 1'
#
loop_
_entity.id
_entity.type
_entity.pdbx_description
1 polymer ?
#
loop_
_entity_poly.entity_id
_entity_poly.type
_entity_poly.pdbx_seq_one_letter_code
_entity_poly.pdbx_strand_id
1 'polypeptide(L)'
;FACGLWAGAGWHRRYRPFVDAFCVELQGRGHLSSALVLRWFQGHLQRCLGAVRYRLQERCRISLSVCAGRPPTLHIVPCSDYVCCHISMAVRLIPAIPLGDALYLTALPPEGPLEPLATETLWDLNTSRQEQRLLNWLKEQTPASSCHLKCLQILKGLRDLRGMGLEEPFCSQWGQVLSSYVLKTALFSLLLQVPLEAWDERFLVERLEDLVLYLRDCLRKQMLMHFFLGNTSLPEAVVLPRFLKEAAPVNLLANFDRHTLDLTAFQLISTWIQAPHVIRMYSSPRYLRP
;
A
#
# COMPACT_ATOMS: atom_id res chain seq x y z
N PHE A 1 -0.38 5.12 9.57
CA PHE A 1 -0.23 5.21 11.04
C PHE A 1 1.21 4.89 11.32
N ALA A 2 1.91 5.81 11.98
CA ALA A 2 3.31 5.63 12.29
C ALA A 2 3.53 5.80 13.80
N CYS A 3 4.45 5.01 14.36
CA CYS A 3 4.81 5.08 15.77
C CYS A 3 6.33 5.13 15.95
N GLY A 4 6.78 5.79 17.02
CA GLY A 4 8.19 5.77 17.42
C GLY A 4 8.50 4.55 18.27
N LEU A 5 9.64 3.89 18.01
CA LEU A 5 10.14 2.80 18.83
C LEU A 5 11.22 3.30 19.79
N TRP A 6 10.99 3.17 21.10
CA TRP A 6 11.91 3.65 22.12
C TRP A 6 13.01 2.63 22.38
N ALA A 7 14.26 3.10 22.51
CA ALA A 7 15.35 2.30 23.01
C ALA A 7 15.15 2.04 24.51
N GLY A 8 15.19 0.77 24.93
CA GLY A 8 14.96 0.39 26.32
C GLY A 8 16.04 0.94 27.26
N ALA A 9 15.63 1.28 28.50
CA ALA A 9 16.56 1.69 29.55
C ALA A 9 17.59 0.57 29.81
N GLY A 10 18.84 0.78 29.37
CA GLY A 10 19.93 -0.20 29.48
C GLY A 10 20.54 -0.62 28.13
N TRP A 11 19.91 -0.32 26.99
CA TRP A 11 20.47 -0.60 25.67
C TRP A 11 21.80 0.11 25.45
N HIS A 12 21.93 1.36 25.92
CA HIS A 12 23.17 2.14 25.85
C HIS A 12 24.37 1.47 26.56
N ARG A 13 24.13 0.66 27.60
CA ARG A 13 25.20 -0.05 28.32
C ARG A 13 25.51 -1.41 27.72
N ARG A 14 24.49 -2.15 27.28
CA ARG A 14 24.62 -3.56 26.85
C ARG A 14 24.82 -3.75 25.35
N TYR A 15 24.34 -2.81 24.53
CA TYR A 15 24.30 -2.90 23.07
C TYR A 15 24.79 -1.60 22.42
N ARG A 16 25.82 -0.97 22.98
CA ARG A 16 26.34 0.33 22.53
C ARG A 16 26.56 0.43 21.01
N PRO A 17 27.22 -0.53 20.33
CA PRO A 17 27.42 -0.44 18.88
C PRO A 17 26.11 -0.44 18.07
N PHE A 18 25.08 -1.13 18.58
CA PHE A 18 23.77 -1.14 17.94
C PHE A 18 23.08 0.21 18.12
N VAL A 19 23.08 0.74 19.34
CA VAL A 19 22.44 2.03 19.65
C VAL A 19 23.10 3.14 18.84
N ASP A 20 24.43 3.18 18.81
CA ASP A 20 25.20 4.18 18.05
C ASP A 20 24.95 4.09 16.53
N ALA A 21 24.60 2.91 16.02
CA ALA A 21 24.38 2.68 14.59
C ALA A 21 22.92 2.89 14.13
N PHE A 22 21.94 2.68 15.01
CA PHE A 22 20.53 2.58 14.62
C PHE A 22 19.58 3.50 15.41
N CYS A 23 20.04 4.12 16.50
CA CYS A 23 19.20 4.99 17.31
C CYS A 23 19.55 6.47 17.10
N VAL A 24 18.54 7.32 17.19
CA VAL A 24 18.67 8.79 17.22
C VAL A 24 18.00 9.33 18.48
N GLU A 25 18.50 10.43 19.01
CA GLU A 25 17.87 11.09 20.15
C GLU A 25 16.81 12.08 19.68
N LEU A 26 15.59 11.94 20.21
CA LEU A 26 14.48 12.85 20.01
C LEU A 26 13.93 13.23 21.40
N GLN A 27 13.88 14.53 21.70
CA GLN A 27 13.37 15.04 22.99
C GLN A 27 14.03 14.38 24.23
N GLY A 28 15.34 14.10 24.17
CA GLY A 28 16.09 13.49 25.27
C GLY A 28 15.84 11.99 25.48
N ARG A 29 15.21 11.31 24.51
CA ARG A 29 15.02 9.86 24.51
C ARG A 29 15.64 9.25 23.26
N GLY A 30 16.23 8.06 23.38
CA GLY A 30 16.72 7.30 22.23
C GLY A 30 15.57 6.58 21.51
N HIS A 31 15.49 6.76 20.19
CA HIS A 31 14.51 6.12 19.31
C HIS A 31 15.21 5.29 18.25
N LEU A 32 14.68 4.11 17.93
CA LEU A 32 15.14 3.33 16.79
C LEU A 32 14.72 4.03 15.49
N SER A 33 15.71 4.46 14.71
CA SER A 33 15.47 5.16 13.45
C SER A 33 15.12 4.16 12.33
N SER A 34 13.95 4.36 11.74
CA SER A 34 13.52 3.61 10.55
C SER A 34 14.43 3.93 9.36
N ALA A 35 14.89 5.18 9.24
CA ALA A 35 15.81 5.60 8.18
C ALA A 35 17.19 4.96 8.29
N LEU A 36 17.78 4.89 9.49
CA LEU A 36 19.06 4.20 9.71
C LEU A 36 18.97 2.70 9.44
N VAL A 37 17.90 2.06 9.92
CA VAL A 37 17.65 0.63 9.64
C VAL A 37 17.48 0.40 8.14
N LEU A 38 16.72 1.25 7.45
CA LEU A 38 16.52 1.15 6.01
C LEU A 38 17.83 1.32 5.23
N ARG A 39 18.65 2.30 5.60
CA ARG A 39 19.97 2.54 4.98
C ARG A 39 20.90 1.34 5.15
N TRP A 40 20.99 0.79 6.36
CA TRP A 40 21.76 -0.43 6.62
C TRP A 40 21.23 -1.60 5.80
N PHE A 41 19.92 -1.78 5.74
CA PHE A 41 19.27 -2.86 5.00
C PHE A 41 19.57 -2.78 3.50
N GLN A 42 19.53 -1.58 2.91
CA GLN A 42 19.93 -1.33 1.53
C GLN A 42 21.38 -1.77 1.27
N GLY A 43 22.33 -1.34 2.10
CA GLY A 43 23.74 -1.73 1.97
C GLY A 43 23.99 -3.23 2.22
N HIS A 44 23.19 -3.86 3.07
CA HIS A 44 23.23 -5.31 3.28
C HIS A 44 22.72 -6.06 2.04
N LEU A 45 21.57 -5.67 1.50
CA LEU A 45 21.01 -6.27 0.28
C LEU A 45 21.92 -6.14 -0.93
N GLN A 46 22.59 -4.99 -1.11
CA GLN A 46 23.58 -4.80 -2.19
C GLN A 46 24.72 -5.82 -2.09
N ARG A 47 25.26 -6.04 -0.87
CA ARG A 47 26.32 -7.03 -0.64
C ARG A 47 25.84 -8.47 -0.88
N CYS A 48 24.67 -8.82 -0.35
CA CYS A 48 24.06 -10.13 -0.56
C CYS A 48 23.79 -10.40 -2.04
N LEU A 49 23.26 -9.41 -2.78
CA LEU A 49 23.04 -9.52 -4.21
C LEU A 49 24.36 -9.76 -4.94
N GLY A 50 25.43 -9.03 -4.59
CA GLY A 50 26.77 -9.26 -5.14
C GLY A 50 27.25 -10.70 -4.99
N ALA A 51 26.98 -11.33 -3.84
CA ALA A 51 27.39 -12.72 -3.58
C ALA A 51 26.57 -13.77 -4.35
N VAL A 52 25.29 -13.52 -4.62
CA VAL A 52 24.40 -14.51 -5.27
C VAL A 52 24.20 -14.27 -6.78
N ARG A 53 24.53 -13.07 -7.28
CA ARG A 53 24.25 -12.64 -8.67
C ARG A 53 24.81 -13.59 -9.71
N TYR A 54 26.04 -14.07 -9.52
CA TYR A 54 26.69 -14.99 -10.46
C TYR A 54 25.89 -16.28 -10.66
N ARG A 55 25.28 -16.83 -9.60
CA ARG A 55 24.49 -18.08 -9.68
C ARG A 55 23.17 -17.92 -10.44
N LEU A 56 22.69 -16.69 -10.57
CA LEU A 56 21.38 -16.38 -11.14
C LEU A 56 21.48 -15.83 -12.57
N GLN A 57 22.67 -15.42 -13.01
CA GLN A 57 22.88 -14.70 -14.28
C GLN A 57 22.49 -15.49 -15.53
N GLU A 58 22.60 -16.83 -15.48
CA GLU A 58 22.22 -17.71 -16.60
C GLU A 58 20.70 -17.75 -16.80
N ARG A 59 19.92 -17.52 -15.73
CA ARG A 59 18.46 -17.63 -15.75
C ARG A 59 17.76 -16.28 -15.76
N CYS A 60 18.33 -15.27 -15.11
CA CYS A 60 17.72 -13.96 -14.94
C CYS A 60 18.77 -12.85 -14.84
N ARG A 61 18.47 -11.68 -15.41
CA ARG A 61 19.13 -10.43 -15.08
C ARG A 61 18.49 -9.85 -13.82
N ILE A 62 19.30 -9.64 -12.79
CA ILE A 62 18.84 -9.12 -11.50
C ILE A 62 19.53 -7.80 -11.21
N SER A 63 18.75 -6.78 -10.85
CA SER A 63 19.26 -5.48 -10.42
C SER A 63 18.52 -4.98 -9.18
N LEU A 64 19.19 -4.17 -8.37
CA LEU A 64 18.60 -3.55 -7.18
C LEU A 64 18.54 -2.05 -7.39
N SER A 65 17.34 -1.50 -7.44
CA SER A 65 17.11 -0.06 -7.40
C SER A 65 17.08 0.40 -5.95
N VAL A 66 17.95 1.35 -5.62
CA VAL A 66 18.08 1.92 -4.27
C VAL A 66 17.87 3.42 -4.38
N CYS A 67 16.98 3.94 -3.54
CA CYS A 67 16.68 5.36 -3.46
C CYS A 67 16.72 5.78 -1.98
N ALA A 68 17.26 6.98 -1.71
CA ALA A 68 17.34 7.50 -0.35
C ALA A 68 15.94 7.56 0.27
N GLY A 69 15.80 7.04 1.49
CA GLY A 69 14.51 7.03 2.18
C GLY A 69 13.44 6.12 1.55
N ARG A 70 13.74 5.26 0.56
CA ARG A 70 12.72 4.33 0.01
C ARG A 70 13.17 2.88 0.11
N PRO A 71 12.25 1.93 0.38
CA PRO A 71 12.57 0.51 0.33
C PRO A 71 13.17 0.12 -1.02
N PRO A 72 14.28 -0.62 -1.05
CA PRO A 72 14.90 -1.02 -2.31
C PRO A 72 13.99 -1.97 -3.08
N THR A 73 13.99 -1.83 -4.40
CA THR A 73 13.19 -2.69 -5.30
C THR A 73 14.13 -3.54 -6.14
N LEU A 74 13.97 -4.86 -6.00
CA LEU A 74 14.68 -5.90 -6.74
C LEU A 74 13.96 -6.14 -8.06
N HIS A 75 14.63 -5.87 -9.16
CA HIS A 75 14.13 -6.14 -10.51
C HIS A 75 14.70 -7.46 -10.98
N ILE A 76 13.82 -8.34 -11.45
CA ILE A 76 14.15 -9.67 -11.95
C ILE A 76 13.61 -9.74 -13.37
N VAL A 77 14.51 -9.86 -14.34
CA VAL A 77 14.18 -10.00 -15.76
C VAL A 77 14.64 -11.37 -16.21
N PRO A 78 13.74 -12.32 -16.47
CA PRO A 78 14.11 -13.63 -16.97
C PRO A 78 14.92 -13.53 -18.27
N CYS A 79 16.01 -14.31 -18.34
CA CYS A 79 16.77 -14.54 -19.56
C CYS A 79 16.07 -15.63 -20.37
N SER A 80 14.84 -15.38 -20.84
CA SER A 80 14.13 -16.35 -21.68
C SER A 80 14.64 -16.29 -23.11
N ASP A 81 14.98 -17.45 -23.66
CA ASP A 81 15.19 -17.75 -25.09
C ASP A 81 13.89 -18.21 -25.79
N TYR A 82 12.83 -18.47 -25.02
CA TYR A 82 11.51 -18.83 -25.53
C TYR A 82 10.53 -17.64 -25.55
N VAL A 83 9.70 -17.63 -26.60
CA VAL A 83 8.78 -16.56 -27.03
C VAL A 83 7.69 -16.19 -26.01
N CYS A 84 7.49 -16.92 -24.91
CA CYS A 84 6.26 -16.77 -24.10
C CYS A 84 6.36 -16.11 -22.72
N CYS A 85 7.53 -15.78 -22.15
CA CYS A 85 7.56 -15.13 -20.82
C CYS A 85 8.73 -14.13 -20.61
N HIS A 86 8.63 -12.92 -21.18
CA HIS A 86 9.50 -11.78 -20.81
C HIS A 86 8.95 -10.97 -19.62
N ILE A 87 8.12 -11.58 -18.77
CA ILE A 87 7.49 -10.86 -17.67
C ILE A 87 8.56 -10.49 -16.65
N SER A 88 8.91 -9.20 -16.64
CA SER A 88 9.77 -8.63 -15.62
C SER A 88 9.00 -8.54 -14.30
N MET A 89 9.71 -8.76 -13.20
CA MET A 89 9.17 -8.67 -11.86
C MET A 89 9.92 -7.59 -11.08
N ALA A 90 9.18 -6.77 -10.36
CA ALA A 90 9.72 -5.80 -9.42
C ALA A 90 9.24 -6.18 -8.00
N VAL A 91 10.18 -6.52 -7.13
CA VAL A 91 9.90 -6.94 -5.75
C VAL A 91 10.45 -5.89 -4.79
N ARG A 92 9.55 -5.18 -4.12
CA ARG A 92 9.93 -4.22 -3.08
C ARG A 92 10.29 -4.96 -1.80
N LEU A 93 11.52 -4.78 -1.32
CA LEU A 93 12.04 -5.40 -0.11
C LEU A 93 11.95 -4.40 1.04
N ILE A 94 11.13 -4.69 2.05
CA ILE A 94 10.85 -3.76 3.16
C ILE A 94 11.30 -4.41 4.47
N PRO A 95 12.22 -3.81 5.23
CA PRO A 95 12.60 -4.33 6.53
C PRO A 95 11.42 -4.16 7.51
N ALA A 96 11.17 -5.21 8.30
CA ALA A 96 10.00 -5.31 9.16
C ALA A 96 10.35 -5.88 10.53
N ILE A 97 9.80 -5.29 11.60
CA ILE A 97 9.92 -5.75 12.98
C ILE A 97 8.59 -6.39 13.39
N PRO A 98 8.56 -7.68 13.78
CA PRO A 98 7.33 -8.31 14.24
C PRO A 98 6.90 -7.76 15.61
N LEU A 99 5.60 -7.49 15.77
CA LEU A 99 4.98 -7.07 17.03
C LEU A 99 4.21 -8.19 17.74
N GLY A 100 4.02 -9.34 17.10
CA GLY A 100 3.07 -10.37 17.53
C GLY A 100 1.75 -10.27 16.75
N ASP A 101 0.89 -11.29 16.88
CA ASP A 101 -0.41 -11.39 16.19
C ASP A 101 -0.36 -11.16 14.66
N ALA A 102 0.77 -11.52 14.05
CA ALA A 102 1.06 -11.30 12.65
C ALA A 102 1.04 -9.81 12.21
N LEU A 103 1.32 -8.90 13.15
CA LEU A 103 1.54 -7.49 12.90
C LEU A 103 3.03 -7.18 12.78
N TYR A 104 3.35 -6.18 11.95
CA TYR A 104 4.71 -5.77 11.68
C TYR A 104 4.83 -4.25 11.65
N LEU A 105 5.96 -3.74 12.13
CA LEU A 105 6.39 -2.36 11.91
C LEU A 105 7.36 -2.32 10.75
N THR A 106 7.09 -1.48 9.75
CA THR A 106 7.89 -1.38 8.54
C THR A 106 8.62 -0.04 8.49
N ALA A 107 9.88 -0.06 8.06
CA ALA A 107 10.64 1.16 7.81
C ALA A 107 10.24 1.77 6.46
N LEU A 108 9.05 2.34 6.42
CA LEU A 108 8.53 3.12 5.32
C LEU A 108 8.35 4.55 5.84
N PRO A 109 9.03 5.55 5.27
CA PRO A 109 8.86 6.91 5.75
C PRO A 109 7.44 7.38 5.42
N PRO A 110 6.76 8.04 6.35
CA PRO A 110 5.46 8.61 6.08
C PRO A 110 5.58 9.69 5.00
N GLU A 111 4.74 9.62 3.97
CA GLU A 111 4.61 10.70 2.99
C GLU A 111 3.81 11.85 3.64
N GLY A 112 4.46 12.96 3.96
CA GLY A 112 3.81 14.14 4.55
C GLY A 112 4.80 15.21 5.05
N PRO A 113 4.30 16.40 5.41
CA PRO A 113 5.11 17.55 5.84
C PRO A 113 5.56 17.46 7.31
N LEU A 114 6.03 16.30 7.76
CA LEU A 114 6.55 16.12 9.11
C LEU A 114 8.01 16.59 9.19
N GLU A 115 8.45 17.04 10.37
CA GLU A 115 9.85 17.39 10.60
C GLU A 115 10.77 16.20 10.26
N PRO A 116 11.93 16.43 9.61
CA PRO A 116 12.78 15.35 9.11
C PRO A 116 13.20 14.35 10.19
N LEU A 117 13.65 14.85 11.35
CA LEU A 117 14.12 14.00 12.45
C LEU A 117 12.98 13.20 13.10
N ALA A 118 11.78 13.78 13.18
CA ALA A 118 10.60 13.05 13.65
C ALA A 118 10.24 11.94 12.67
N THR A 119 10.24 12.24 11.36
CA THR A 119 9.96 11.30 10.26
C THR A 119 10.91 10.10 10.26
N GLU A 120 12.20 10.31 10.55
CA GLU A 120 13.21 9.26 10.60
C GLU A 120 13.05 8.27 11.76
N THR A 121 12.28 8.62 12.79
CA THR A 121 11.99 7.74 13.94
C THR A 121 10.67 6.99 13.82
N LEU A 122 9.86 7.34 12.82
CA LEU A 122 8.53 6.81 12.63
C LEU A 122 8.56 5.49 11.85
N TRP A 123 7.82 4.53 12.38
CA TRP A 123 7.62 3.21 11.79
C TRP A 123 6.17 3.02 11.39
N ASP A 124 5.92 2.64 10.15
CA ASP A 124 4.57 2.37 9.67
C ASP A 124 4.07 1.02 10.17
N LEU A 125 2.83 0.98 10.64
CA LEU A 125 2.17 -0.25 11.04
C LEU A 125 1.59 -0.98 9.82
N ASN A 126 2.03 -2.21 9.61
CA ASN A 126 1.54 -3.09 8.58
C ASN A 126 0.44 -4.03 9.13
N THR A 127 -0.78 -3.88 8.59
CA THR A 127 -1.96 -4.69 8.93
C THR A 127 -2.32 -5.71 7.84
N SER A 128 -1.41 -6.02 6.91
CA SER A 128 -1.69 -6.88 5.74
C SER A 128 -2.20 -8.28 6.10
N ARG A 129 -1.77 -8.83 7.24
CA ARG A 129 -2.27 -10.12 7.72
C ARG A 129 -3.72 -10.05 8.21
N GLN A 130 -4.13 -8.92 8.81
CA GLN A 130 -5.53 -8.70 9.20
C GLN A 130 -6.41 -8.50 7.97
N GLU A 131 -5.89 -7.82 6.94
CA GLU A 131 -6.54 -7.74 5.63
C GLU A 131 -6.73 -9.10 4.97
N GLN A 132 -5.70 -9.96 5.01
CA GLN A 132 -5.80 -11.31 4.47
C GLN A 132 -6.87 -12.13 5.20
N ARG A 133 -6.94 -12.02 6.52
CA ARG A 133 -7.99 -12.71 7.32
C ARG A 133 -9.39 -12.21 6.96
N LEU A 134 -9.57 -10.90 6.85
CA LEU A 134 -10.84 -10.31 6.42
C LEU A 134 -11.21 -10.78 5.00
N LEU A 135 -10.27 -10.77 4.05
CA LEU A 135 -10.49 -11.22 2.69
C LEU A 135 -10.90 -12.70 2.62
N ASN A 136 -10.23 -13.55 3.41
CA ASN A 136 -10.58 -14.97 3.49
C ASN A 136 -11.99 -15.15 4.06
N TRP A 137 -12.32 -14.45 5.14
CA TRP A 137 -13.66 -14.46 5.72
C TRP A 137 -14.71 -13.96 4.71
N LEU A 138 -14.48 -12.83 4.05
CA LEU A 138 -15.39 -12.31 3.01
C LEU A 138 -15.59 -13.31 1.86
N LYS A 139 -14.53 -14.02 1.45
CA LYS A 139 -14.62 -15.05 0.42
C LYS A 139 -15.52 -16.22 0.83
N GLU A 140 -15.54 -16.57 2.12
CA GLU A 140 -16.42 -17.61 2.67
C GLU A 140 -17.88 -17.15 2.78
N GLN A 141 -18.11 -15.86 2.99
CA GLN A 141 -19.45 -15.30 3.18
C GLN A 141 -20.12 -14.81 1.88
N THR A 142 -19.34 -14.52 0.84
CA THR A 142 -19.86 -14.03 -0.45
C THR A 142 -20.24 -15.19 -1.38
N PRO A 143 -21.10 -14.96 -2.40
CA PRO A 143 -21.37 -15.95 -3.42
C PRO A 143 -20.09 -16.48 -4.08
N ALA A 144 -20.07 -17.75 -4.49
CA ALA A 144 -18.92 -18.34 -5.20
C ALA A 144 -18.55 -17.57 -6.49
N SER A 145 -19.57 -16.99 -7.13
CA SER A 145 -19.51 -16.11 -8.30
C SER A 145 -19.28 -14.63 -7.94
N SER A 146 -18.74 -14.30 -6.76
CA SER A 146 -18.71 -12.89 -6.35
C SER A 146 -17.77 -12.02 -7.20
N CYS A 147 -18.21 -10.80 -7.53
CA CYS A 147 -17.48 -9.83 -8.34
C CYS A 147 -16.59 -8.85 -7.54
N HIS A 148 -16.60 -8.85 -6.21
CA HIS A 148 -15.93 -7.80 -5.40
C HIS A 148 -14.44 -7.60 -5.74
N LEU A 149 -13.67 -8.68 -5.93
CA LEU A 149 -12.26 -8.57 -6.36
C LEU A 149 -12.12 -8.12 -7.81
N LYS A 150 -13.04 -8.52 -8.70
CA LYS A 150 -13.09 -8.06 -10.10
C LYS A 150 -13.34 -6.55 -10.13
N CYS A 151 -14.27 -6.02 -9.33
CA CYS A 151 -14.50 -4.58 -9.19
C CYS A 151 -13.23 -3.85 -8.78
N LEU A 152 -12.51 -4.34 -7.76
CA LEU A 152 -11.26 -3.72 -7.31
C LEU A 152 -10.17 -3.75 -8.38
N GLN A 153 -10.04 -4.86 -9.12
CA GLN A 153 -9.07 -5.01 -10.20
C GLN A 153 -9.37 -4.05 -11.36
N ILE A 154 -10.63 -3.99 -11.81
CA ILE A 154 -11.05 -3.08 -12.89
C ILE A 154 -10.83 -1.62 -12.46
N LEU A 155 -11.21 -1.25 -11.24
CA LEU A 155 -11.03 0.11 -10.74
C LEU A 155 -9.55 0.52 -10.65
N LYS A 156 -8.68 -0.39 -10.19
CA LYS A 156 -7.22 -0.18 -10.21
C LYS A 156 -6.72 0.02 -11.64
N GLY A 157 -7.15 -0.83 -12.56
CA GLY A 157 -6.80 -0.71 -13.98
C GLY A 157 -7.24 0.64 -14.56
N LEU A 158 -8.48 1.07 -14.32
CA LEU A 158 -8.98 2.38 -14.77
C LEU A 158 -8.18 3.54 -14.18
N ARG A 159 -7.84 3.48 -12.88
CA ARG A 159 -6.97 4.47 -12.24
C ARG A 159 -5.60 4.53 -12.91
N ASP A 160 -4.97 3.38 -13.14
CA ASP A 160 -3.61 3.31 -13.69
C ASP A 160 -3.59 3.78 -15.15
N LEU A 161 -4.53 3.31 -15.97
CA LEU A 161 -4.69 3.76 -17.36
C LEU A 161 -4.94 5.25 -17.46
N ARG A 162 -5.79 5.81 -16.58
CA ARG A 162 -6.02 7.26 -16.59
C ARG A 162 -4.78 8.03 -16.14
N GLY A 163 -4.07 7.54 -15.13
CA GLY A 163 -2.85 8.17 -14.63
C GLY A 163 -1.82 8.41 -15.73
N MET A 164 -1.67 7.48 -16.67
CA MET A 164 -0.74 7.61 -17.81
C MET A 164 -1.04 8.80 -18.74
N GLY A 165 -2.25 9.34 -18.74
CA GLY A 165 -2.68 10.46 -19.57
C GLY A 165 -2.81 11.79 -18.84
N LEU A 166 -2.47 11.86 -17.54
CA LEU A 166 -2.54 13.08 -16.74
C LEU A 166 -1.19 13.81 -16.75
N GLU A 167 -1.24 15.15 -16.72
CA GLU A 167 -0.06 15.98 -16.59
C GLU A 167 0.39 16.13 -15.12
N GLU A 168 1.68 16.34 -14.91
CA GLU A 168 2.21 16.68 -13.58
C GLU A 168 1.84 18.12 -13.19
N PRO A 169 1.60 18.41 -11.89
CA PRO A 169 1.80 17.55 -10.71
C PRO A 169 0.61 16.62 -10.38
N PHE A 170 -0.49 16.72 -11.13
CA PHE A 170 -1.74 16.04 -10.78
C PHE A 170 -1.66 14.53 -11.00
N CYS A 171 -0.88 14.04 -11.96
CA CYS A 171 -0.63 12.62 -12.15
C CYS A 171 -0.09 11.94 -10.88
N SER A 172 0.93 12.53 -10.26
CA SER A 172 1.49 12.03 -9.00
C SER A 172 0.45 12.04 -7.87
N GLN A 173 -0.31 13.13 -7.74
CA GLN A 173 -1.36 13.26 -6.72
C GLN A 173 -2.51 12.26 -6.95
N TRP A 174 -2.92 12.01 -8.19
CA TRP A 174 -3.94 11.04 -8.56
C TRP A 174 -3.60 9.64 -8.06
N GLY A 175 -2.35 9.20 -8.28
CA GLY A 175 -1.86 7.91 -7.80
C GLY A 175 -1.76 7.81 -6.28
N GLN A 176 -1.39 8.91 -5.61
CA GLN A 176 -1.31 8.99 -4.14
C GLN A 176 -2.69 8.98 -3.48
N VAL A 177 -3.61 9.84 -3.93
CA VAL A 177 -4.98 9.93 -3.41
C VAL A 177 -5.72 8.61 -3.66
N LEU A 178 -5.69 8.08 -4.88
CA LEU A 178 -6.33 6.81 -5.23
C LEU A 178 -5.36 5.62 -5.09
N SER A 179 -4.53 5.63 -4.04
CA SER A 179 -3.62 4.53 -3.77
C SER A 179 -4.35 3.19 -3.72
N SER A 180 -3.64 2.09 -4.01
CA SER A 180 -4.22 0.74 -3.92
C SER A 180 -4.76 0.42 -2.52
N TYR A 181 -4.26 1.10 -1.49
CA TYR A 181 -4.75 0.99 -0.12
C TYR A 181 -6.09 1.70 0.07
N VAL A 182 -6.25 2.92 -0.45
CA VAL A 182 -7.51 3.69 -0.45
C VAL A 182 -8.62 2.93 -1.18
N LEU A 183 -8.35 2.44 -2.39
CA LEU A 183 -9.33 1.68 -3.17
C LEU A 183 -9.81 0.41 -2.44
N LYS A 184 -8.87 -0.30 -1.81
CA LYS A 184 -9.18 -1.51 -1.03
C LYS A 184 -9.98 -1.19 0.25
N THR A 185 -9.63 -0.12 0.95
CA THR A 185 -10.34 0.33 2.15
C THR A 185 -11.78 0.73 1.82
N ALA A 186 -11.99 1.42 0.69
CA ALA A 186 -13.32 1.74 0.20
C ALA A 186 -14.14 0.49 -0.12
N LEU A 187 -13.55 -0.49 -0.81
CA LEU A 187 -14.22 -1.78 -1.07
C LEU A 187 -14.62 -2.48 0.22
N PHE A 188 -13.74 -2.59 1.20
CA PHE A 188 -14.06 -3.23 2.47
C PHE A 188 -15.19 -2.50 3.21
N SER A 189 -15.18 -1.17 3.19
CA SER A 189 -16.24 -0.37 3.81
C SER A 189 -17.59 -0.62 3.14
N LEU A 190 -17.62 -0.69 1.81
CA LEU A 190 -18.84 -0.95 1.04
C LEU A 190 -19.34 -2.39 1.22
N LEU A 191 -18.44 -3.37 1.26
CA LEU A 191 -18.77 -4.78 1.49
C LEU A 191 -19.47 -5.02 2.84
N LEU A 192 -19.16 -4.21 3.86
CA LEU A 192 -19.83 -4.31 5.16
C LEU A 192 -21.15 -3.52 5.25
N GLN A 193 -21.42 -2.62 4.28
CA GLN A 193 -22.64 -1.81 4.24
C GLN A 193 -23.75 -2.42 3.38
N VAL A 194 -23.38 -3.30 2.45
CA VAL A 194 -24.28 -3.92 1.47
C VAL A 194 -24.37 -5.43 1.76
N PRO A 195 -25.56 -6.05 1.62
CA PRO A 195 -25.68 -7.51 1.71
C PRO A 195 -24.68 -8.24 0.80
N LEU A 196 -24.05 -9.29 1.32
CA LEU A 196 -22.94 -9.96 0.62
C LEU A 196 -23.42 -10.68 -0.65
N GLU A 197 -24.68 -11.08 -0.70
CA GLU A 197 -25.35 -11.69 -1.85
C GLU A 197 -25.46 -10.72 -3.04
N ALA A 198 -25.50 -9.41 -2.78
CA ALA A 198 -25.56 -8.39 -3.82
C ALA A 198 -24.25 -8.27 -4.62
N TRP A 199 -23.18 -8.94 -4.17
CA TRP A 199 -21.89 -8.99 -4.86
C TRP A 199 -21.78 -10.14 -5.86
N ASP A 200 -22.89 -10.76 -6.28
CA ASP A 200 -22.89 -11.72 -7.37
C ASP A 200 -22.38 -11.12 -8.69
N GLU A 201 -21.75 -11.93 -9.55
CA GLU A 201 -21.16 -11.48 -10.80
C GLU A 201 -22.15 -10.83 -11.77
N ARG A 202 -23.43 -11.18 -11.73
CA ARG A 202 -24.46 -10.55 -12.57
C ARG A 202 -24.59 -9.05 -12.30
N PHE A 203 -24.19 -8.57 -11.12
CA PHE A 203 -24.26 -7.16 -10.72
C PHE A 203 -22.89 -6.45 -10.80
N LEU A 204 -21.93 -6.99 -11.56
CA LEU A 204 -20.56 -6.46 -11.63
C LEU A 204 -20.50 -4.96 -11.95
N VAL A 205 -21.31 -4.48 -12.90
CA VAL A 205 -21.28 -3.08 -13.34
C VAL A 205 -21.87 -2.18 -12.26
N GLU A 206 -22.98 -2.58 -11.66
CA GLU A 206 -23.65 -1.89 -10.58
C GLU A 206 -22.76 -1.83 -9.32
N ARG A 207 -22.08 -2.92 -8.97
CA ARG A 207 -21.13 -2.94 -7.83
C ARG A 207 -19.91 -2.06 -8.09
N LEU A 208 -19.44 -1.99 -9.34
CA LEU A 208 -18.34 -1.11 -9.70
C LEU A 208 -18.76 0.37 -9.66
N GLU A 209 -19.98 0.68 -10.11
CA GLU A 209 -20.58 2.01 -9.99
C GLU A 209 -20.73 2.42 -8.53
N ASP A 210 -21.30 1.57 -7.68
CA ASP A 210 -21.44 1.82 -6.25
C ASP A 210 -20.08 2.12 -5.59
N LEU A 211 -19.03 1.37 -5.95
CA LEU A 211 -17.68 1.62 -5.45
C LEU A 211 -17.11 2.96 -5.90
N VAL A 212 -17.32 3.35 -7.17
CA VAL A 212 -16.91 4.65 -7.71
C VAL A 212 -17.64 5.79 -7.00
N LEU A 213 -18.96 5.66 -6.84
CA LEU A 213 -19.80 6.67 -6.17
C LEU A 213 -19.43 6.79 -4.69
N TYR A 214 -19.20 5.68 -4.01
CA TYR A 214 -18.72 5.65 -2.63
C TYR A 214 -17.38 6.38 -2.47
N LEU A 215 -16.42 6.10 -3.36
CA LEU A 215 -15.12 6.80 -3.36
C LEU A 215 -15.27 8.30 -3.63
N ARG A 216 -16.08 8.70 -4.62
CA ARG A 216 -16.37 10.11 -4.89
C ARG A 216 -16.91 10.80 -3.63
N ASP A 217 -17.83 10.15 -2.93
CA ASP A 217 -18.45 10.72 -1.74
C ASP A 217 -17.45 10.83 -0.57
N CYS A 218 -16.57 9.84 -0.41
CA CYS A 218 -15.46 9.91 0.55
C CYS A 218 -14.52 11.08 0.24
N LEU A 219 -14.16 11.28 -1.04
CA LEU A 219 -13.29 12.37 -1.47
C LEU A 219 -13.92 13.74 -1.21
N ARG A 220 -15.19 13.92 -1.59
CA ARG A 220 -15.95 15.17 -1.35
C ARG A 220 -16.15 15.48 0.12
N LYS A 221 -16.37 14.46 0.94
CA LYS A 221 -16.46 14.57 2.41
C LYS A 221 -15.09 14.65 3.08
N GLN A 222 -14.00 14.49 2.32
CA GLN A 222 -12.62 14.42 2.80
C GLN A 222 -12.41 13.35 3.89
N MET A 223 -13.17 12.26 3.82
CA MET A 223 -13.24 11.28 4.90
C MET A 223 -13.27 9.85 4.36
N LEU A 224 -12.21 9.09 4.64
CA LEU A 224 -12.17 7.64 4.51
C LEU A 224 -11.34 7.09 5.66
N MET A 225 -12.00 6.49 6.64
CA MET A 225 -11.33 5.95 7.82
C MET A 225 -10.54 4.68 7.49
N HIS A 226 -9.37 4.54 8.11
CA HIS A 226 -8.55 3.35 8.03
C HIS A 226 -9.34 2.15 8.58
N PHE A 227 -9.40 1.07 7.81
CA PHE A 227 -10.36 0.01 8.07
C PHE A 227 -10.18 -0.72 9.41
N PHE A 228 -8.95 -0.87 9.90
CA PHE A 228 -8.67 -1.59 11.16
C PHE A 228 -8.38 -0.71 12.37
N LEU A 229 -8.10 0.59 12.19
CA LEU A 229 -7.63 1.43 13.30
C LEU A 229 -8.81 2.23 13.84
N GLY A 230 -9.17 1.99 15.10
CA GLY A 230 -10.33 2.63 15.73
C GLY A 230 -11.67 2.19 15.16
N ASN A 231 -11.71 1.11 14.36
CA ASN A 231 -12.94 0.59 13.78
C ASN A 231 -13.54 -0.50 14.67
N THR A 232 -14.64 -0.17 15.34
CA THR A 232 -15.40 -1.07 16.20
C THR A 232 -16.47 -1.86 15.46
N SER A 233 -16.77 -1.51 14.21
CA SER A 233 -17.83 -2.12 13.40
C SER A 233 -17.36 -3.33 12.58
N LEU A 234 -16.23 -3.93 12.95
CA LEU A 234 -15.70 -5.10 12.26
C LEU A 234 -16.47 -6.37 12.67
N PRO A 235 -16.69 -7.32 11.74
CA PRO A 235 -17.30 -8.61 12.07
C PRO A 235 -16.51 -9.33 13.17
N GLU A 236 -17.22 -9.98 14.11
CA GLU A 236 -16.59 -10.67 15.25
C GLU A 236 -15.60 -11.77 14.83
N ALA A 237 -15.83 -12.37 13.66
CA ALA A 237 -14.94 -13.37 13.06
C ALA A 237 -13.53 -12.82 12.74
N VAL A 238 -13.39 -11.50 12.58
CA VAL A 238 -12.11 -10.84 12.35
C VAL A 238 -11.49 -10.47 13.71
N VAL A 239 -10.73 -11.42 14.26
CA VAL A 239 -10.00 -11.20 15.52
C VAL A 239 -8.92 -10.14 15.32
N LEU A 240 -9.18 -8.95 15.87
CA LEU A 240 -8.27 -7.82 15.83
C LEU A 240 -7.68 -7.55 17.23
N PRO A 241 -6.35 -7.37 17.36
CA PRO A 241 -5.71 -6.99 18.61
C PRO A 241 -6.34 -5.74 19.24
N ARG A 242 -6.50 -5.76 20.57
CA ARG A 242 -7.22 -4.71 21.33
C ARG A 242 -6.71 -3.31 21.04
N PHE A 243 -5.39 -3.12 21.01
CA PHE A 243 -4.78 -1.82 20.78
C PHE A 243 -5.11 -1.22 19.40
N LEU A 244 -5.45 -2.04 18.40
CA LEU A 244 -5.89 -1.53 17.08
C LEU A 244 -7.34 -1.06 17.13
N LYS A 245 -8.21 -1.77 17.89
CA LYS A 245 -9.60 -1.36 18.12
C LYS A 245 -9.69 -0.07 18.95
N GLU A 246 -8.81 0.08 19.92
CA GLU A 246 -8.75 1.23 20.84
C GLU A 246 -7.92 2.41 20.28
N ALA A 247 -7.22 2.22 19.16
CA ALA A 247 -6.47 3.29 18.53
C ALA A 247 -7.40 4.43 18.09
N ALA A 248 -6.88 5.66 18.10
CA ALA A 248 -7.58 6.78 17.52
C ALA A 248 -7.88 6.50 16.03
N PRO A 249 -9.11 6.79 15.55
CA PRO A 249 -9.46 6.54 14.17
C PRO A 249 -8.61 7.40 13.24
N VAL A 250 -8.09 6.79 12.17
CA VAL A 250 -7.17 7.45 11.24
C VAL A 250 -7.89 7.71 9.92
N ASN A 251 -8.01 8.97 9.52
CA ASN A 251 -8.53 9.31 8.19
C ASN A 251 -7.40 9.25 7.14
N LEU A 252 -7.57 8.39 6.13
CA LEU A 252 -6.61 8.20 5.04
C LEU A 252 -6.49 9.41 4.11
N LEU A 253 -7.49 10.29 4.09
CA LEU A 253 -7.54 11.47 3.23
C LEU A 253 -7.06 12.75 3.94
N ALA A 254 -6.68 12.68 5.22
CA ALA A 254 -6.36 13.85 6.04
C ALA A 254 -5.15 14.66 5.55
N ASN A 255 -4.22 14.02 4.84
CA ASN A 255 -2.99 14.66 4.38
C ASN A 255 -3.14 15.35 3.01
N PHE A 256 -4.33 15.30 2.39
CA PHE A 256 -4.59 15.93 1.10
C PHE A 256 -5.47 17.17 1.30
N ASP A 257 -5.14 18.25 0.60
CA ASP A 257 -5.95 19.45 0.60
C ASP A 257 -7.28 19.22 -0.14
N ARG A 258 -8.25 20.09 0.15
CA ARG A 258 -9.60 19.98 -0.40
C ARG A 258 -9.63 20.08 -1.93
N HIS A 259 -8.82 20.97 -2.50
CA HIS A 259 -8.82 21.20 -3.93
C HIS A 259 -8.35 19.95 -4.69
N THR A 260 -7.26 19.31 -4.24
CA THR A 260 -6.79 18.05 -4.84
C THR A 260 -7.79 16.91 -4.69
N LEU A 261 -8.49 16.82 -3.55
CA LEU A 261 -9.55 15.81 -3.36
C LEU A 261 -10.75 16.05 -4.27
N ASP A 262 -11.21 17.29 -4.41
CA ASP A 262 -12.33 17.65 -5.28
C ASP A 262 -12.00 17.42 -6.77
N LEU A 263 -10.78 17.77 -7.19
CA LEU A 263 -10.28 17.51 -8.54
C LEU A 263 -10.19 16.01 -8.82
N THR A 264 -9.71 15.23 -7.85
CA THR A 264 -9.66 13.76 -7.94
C THR A 264 -11.05 13.16 -8.01
N ALA A 265 -12.02 13.67 -7.24
CA ALA A 265 -13.40 13.21 -7.27
C ALA A 265 -14.05 13.48 -8.64
N PHE A 266 -13.83 14.67 -9.21
CA PHE A 266 -14.28 15.01 -10.55
C PHE A 266 -13.65 14.09 -11.60
N GLN A 267 -12.33 13.93 -11.56
CA GLN A 267 -11.59 13.10 -12.50
C GLN A 267 -11.98 11.62 -12.38
N LEU A 268 -12.28 11.11 -11.18
CA LEU A 268 -12.76 9.74 -10.95
C LEU A 268 -14.08 9.48 -11.69
N ILE A 269 -15.04 10.40 -11.58
CA ILE A 269 -16.34 10.27 -12.25
C ILE A 269 -16.19 10.42 -13.76
N SER A 270 -15.40 11.38 -14.23
CA SER A 270 -15.09 11.52 -15.66
C SER A 270 -14.47 10.24 -16.24
N THR A 271 -13.53 9.64 -15.51
CA THR A 271 -12.89 8.37 -15.89
C THR A 271 -13.90 7.22 -15.94
N TRP A 272 -14.82 7.14 -14.98
CA TRP A 272 -15.88 6.12 -14.95
C TRP A 272 -16.83 6.24 -16.14
N ILE A 273 -17.33 7.44 -16.43
CA ILE A 273 -18.20 7.71 -17.58
C ILE A 273 -17.48 7.33 -18.89
N GLN A 274 -16.18 7.57 -18.97
CA GLN A 274 -15.35 7.26 -20.14
C GLN A 274 -14.78 5.83 -20.12
N ALA A 275 -15.11 4.98 -19.13
CA ALA A 275 -14.46 3.69 -18.94
C ALA A 275 -14.44 2.78 -20.18
N PRO A 276 -15.54 2.65 -20.96
CA PRO A 276 -15.51 1.84 -22.19
C PRO A 276 -14.48 2.35 -23.21
N HIS A 277 -14.30 3.67 -23.31
CA HIS A 277 -13.34 4.30 -24.22
C HIS A 277 -11.91 4.14 -23.71
N VAL A 278 -11.68 4.35 -22.40
CA VAL A 278 -10.37 4.16 -21.77
C VAL A 278 -9.90 2.71 -21.93
N ILE A 279 -10.75 1.73 -21.63
CA ILE A 279 -10.42 0.31 -21.78
C ILE A 279 -10.09 0.00 -23.25
N ARG A 280 -10.92 0.46 -24.20
CA ARG A 280 -10.68 0.23 -25.64
C ARG A 280 -9.36 0.84 -26.12
N MET A 281 -9.09 2.09 -25.76
CA MET A 281 -7.89 2.83 -26.18
C MET A 281 -6.60 2.10 -25.79
N TYR A 282 -6.56 1.53 -24.58
CA TYR A 282 -5.38 0.86 -24.04
C TYR A 282 -5.36 -0.66 -24.22
N SER A 283 -6.46 -1.28 -24.68
CA SER A 283 -6.48 -2.68 -25.11
C SER A 283 -5.87 -2.94 -26.50
N SER A 284 -5.43 -1.88 -27.20
CA SER A 284 -4.70 -2.01 -28.46
C SER A 284 -3.30 -2.59 -28.24
N PRO A 285 -2.80 -3.52 -29.10
CA PRO A 285 -1.48 -4.15 -28.99
C PRO A 285 -0.29 -3.18 -28.88
N ARG A 286 -0.50 -1.90 -29.22
CA ARG A 286 0.51 -0.84 -29.14
C ARG A 286 0.83 -0.40 -27.70
N TYR A 287 -0.12 -0.56 -26.77
CA TYR A 287 0.05 -0.18 -25.35
C TYR A 287 0.28 -1.39 -24.43
N LEU A 288 0.23 -2.61 -24.98
CA LEU A 288 0.51 -3.88 -24.28
C LEU A 288 2.00 -4.25 -24.29
N ARG A 289 2.91 -3.32 -24.62
CA ARG A 289 4.35 -3.58 -24.54
C ARG A 289 4.87 -3.30 -23.11
N PRO A 290 5.70 -4.21 -22.56
CA PRO A 290 6.21 -4.13 -21.19
C PRO A 290 7.17 -2.94 -20.97
#